data_AF-A0A1J4NBA6-F1
#
_entry.id   AF-A0A1J4NBA6-F1
#
_cell.length_a   1.000
_cell.length_b   1.000
_cell.length_c   1.000
_cell.angle_alpha   90.00
_cell.angle_beta   90.00
_cell.angle_gamma   90.00
#
_symmetry.space_group_name_H-M   'P 1'
#
loop_
_entity.id
_entity.type
_entity.pdbx_description
1 polymer ?
#
loop_
_entity_poly.entity_id
_entity_poly.type
_entity_poly.pdbx_seq_one_letter_code
_entity_poly.pdbx_strand_id
1 'polypeptide(L)'
;MIAYPHMRRSGARVGRHRRSAIAAALLTTLFSLTACGGGDGGSGGGDRPSVADIKGQISQSSGDQVTDEQAVCLAKTYYESDLSDEAVRLLVEAEDVSKISPEDLSEADQKASKALYDPLVKCLTPAE
;
A
#
# COMPACT_ATOMS: atom_id res chain seq x y z
N MET A 1 47.07 -58.94 1.99
CA MET A 1 47.72 -59.08 3.31
C MET A 1 47.66 -57.75 4.04
N ILE A 2 47.07 -57.75 5.25
CA ILE A 2 47.42 -56.97 6.45
C ILE A 2 47.22 -55.43 6.33
N ALA A 3 46.08 -54.86 6.76
CA ALA A 3 45.64 -54.52 8.13
C ALA A 3 46.06 -53.11 8.60
N TYR A 4 45.05 -52.22 8.64
CA TYR A 4 44.63 -51.21 9.65
C TYR A 4 45.64 -50.44 10.55
N PRO A 5 45.25 -49.24 11.01
CA PRO A 5 46.09 -48.16 11.53
C PRO A 5 46.36 -48.24 13.04
N HIS A 6 47.36 -47.50 13.51
CA HIS A 6 47.74 -47.30 14.93
C HIS A 6 48.48 -45.95 15.02
N MET A 7 48.33 -45.01 15.95
CA MET A 7 47.60 -44.85 17.22
C MET A 7 47.27 -43.32 17.38
N ARG A 8 46.08 -42.89 17.79
CA ARG A 8 45.59 -42.62 19.18
C ARG A 8 46.47 -41.73 20.06
N ARG A 9 46.03 -40.48 20.33
CA ARG A 9 45.65 -39.92 21.67
C ARG A 9 45.08 -38.50 21.47
N SER A 10 43.78 -38.25 21.51
CA SER A 10 42.90 -38.11 22.69
C SER A 10 43.37 -37.04 23.70
N GLY A 11 42.71 -35.88 23.63
CA GLY A 11 42.68 -34.85 24.66
C GLY A 11 41.48 -33.93 24.43
N ALA A 12 40.29 -34.39 24.85
CA ALA A 12 39.05 -33.64 24.79
C ALA A 12 38.67 -33.12 26.18
N ARG A 13 37.78 -32.10 26.17
CA ARG A 13 36.82 -31.69 27.21
C ARG A 13 37.32 -30.67 28.22
N VAL A 14 36.53 -29.73 28.74
CA VAL A 14 35.11 -29.34 28.61
C VAL A 14 34.97 -28.06 29.44
N GLY A 15 34.14 -27.11 29.00
CA GLY A 15 33.45 -26.19 29.91
C GLY A 15 32.78 -25.04 29.17
N ARG A 16 31.49 -24.77 29.28
CA ARG A 16 30.33 -25.51 29.82
C ARG A 16 29.11 -24.79 29.26
N HIS A 17 28.33 -25.45 28.42
CA HIS A 17 27.00 -25.00 28.03
C HIS A 17 26.07 -24.96 29.24
N ARG A 18 25.24 -23.92 29.35
CA ARG A 18 23.93 -24.02 29.98
C ARG A 18 22.85 -23.76 28.93
N ARG A 19 22.29 -24.87 28.44
CA ARG A 19 20.86 -25.16 28.25
C ARG A 19 19.99 -24.04 27.66
N SER A 20 19.52 -24.23 26.42
CA SER A 20 18.13 -24.67 26.20
C SER A 20 17.88 -24.95 24.72
N ALA A 21 17.25 -26.09 24.46
CA ALA A 21 16.78 -26.50 23.15
C ALA A 21 15.37 -25.92 22.90
N ILE A 22 15.17 -25.23 21.78
CA ILE A 22 13.88 -24.99 21.10
C ILE A 22 14.27 -24.87 19.61
N ALA A 23 14.25 -25.94 18.81
CA ALA A 23 13.08 -26.48 18.11
C ALA A 23 12.34 -25.44 17.24
N ALA A 24 12.53 -25.57 15.93
CA ALA A 24 11.60 -25.25 14.84
C ALA A 24 11.03 -23.81 14.75
N ALA A 25 11.31 -23.15 13.62
CA ALA A 25 10.25 -22.59 12.79
C ALA A 25 10.79 -22.32 11.38
N LEU A 26 10.18 -22.98 10.41
CA LEU A 26 10.18 -22.60 9.00
C LEU A 26 9.71 -21.15 8.89
N LEU A 27 10.54 -20.25 8.37
CA LEU A 27 10.08 -18.96 7.87
C LEU A 27 9.81 -19.10 6.37
N THR A 28 8.67 -19.73 6.06
CA THR A 28 7.95 -19.46 4.81
C THR A 28 7.48 -18.01 4.85
N THR A 29 8.30 -17.08 4.34
CA THR A 29 7.84 -15.72 4.04
C THR A 29 6.98 -15.76 2.77
N LEU A 30 5.77 -16.31 2.94
CA LEU A 30 4.61 -15.88 2.17
C LEU A 30 4.34 -14.43 2.58
N PHE A 31 4.56 -13.49 1.66
CA PHE A 31 3.66 -12.36 1.38
C PHE A 31 4.31 -11.48 0.31
N SER A 32 4.15 -11.90 -0.94
CA SER A 32 4.15 -10.96 -2.07
C SER A 32 2.87 -10.12 -1.96
N LEU A 33 2.85 -9.16 -1.04
CA LEU A 33 1.98 -8.00 -1.17
C LEU A 33 2.52 -7.21 -2.36
N THR A 34 1.94 -7.42 -3.53
CA THR A 34 1.88 -6.39 -4.56
C THR A 34 0.88 -5.32 -4.09
N ALA A 35 1.18 -4.71 -2.94
CA ALA A 35 0.74 -3.37 -2.60
C ALA A 35 1.93 -2.47 -2.94
N CYS A 36 2.06 -2.21 -4.25
CA CYS A 36 2.87 -1.11 -4.74
C CYS A 36 2.24 0.18 -4.20
N GLY A 37 3.00 1.00 -3.47
CA GLY A 37 2.53 2.32 -3.06
C GLY A 37 3.14 2.92 -1.78
N GLY A 38 4.11 2.30 -1.13
CA GLY A 38 4.90 2.93 -0.06
C GLY A 38 6.22 3.47 -0.60
N GLY A 39 6.22 4.71 -1.10
CA GLY A 39 7.40 5.43 -1.59
C GLY A 39 7.83 6.52 -0.62
N ASP A 40 8.82 6.19 0.20
CA ASP A 40 9.56 7.06 1.11
C ASP A 40 10.21 8.25 0.36
N GLY A 41 9.94 9.47 0.81
CA GLY A 41 10.84 10.64 0.72
C GLY A 41 11.34 11.09 -0.65
N GLY A 42 10.68 12.09 -1.25
CA GLY A 42 11.25 12.86 -2.36
C GLY A 42 10.56 14.20 -2.57
N SER A 43 11.20 15.29 -2.16
CA SER A 43 10.82 16.67 -2.51
C SER A 43 10.59 16.82 -4.02
N GLY A 44 9.39 17.26 -4.41
CA GLY A 44 9.11 17.65 -5.79
C GLY A 44 7.63 17.90 -6.00
N GLY A 45 7.16 19.13 -5.77
CA GLY A 45 5.81 19.51 -6.13
C GLY A 45 5.61 19.48 -7.64
N GLY A 46 4.41 19.09 -8.08
CA GLY A 46 3.89 19.53 -9.38
C GLY A 46 3.05 18.53 -10.16
N ASP A 47 3.15 17.23 -9.92
CA ASP A 47 2.49 16.25 -10.78
C ASP A 47 1.22 15.68 -10.15
N ARG A 48 0.11 15.83 -10.89
CA ARG A 48 -1.17 15.22 -10.58
C ARG A 48 -1.03 13.69 -10.48
N PRO A 49 -1.53 13.05 -9.41
CA PRO A 49 -1.57 11.60 -9.33
C PRO A 49 -2.26 10.97 -10.55
N SER A 50 -1.76 9.82 -10.99
CA SER A 50 -2.33 9.18 -12.18
C SER A 50 -3.69 8.56 -11.88
N VAL A 51 -4.50 8.31 -12.91
CA VAL A 51 -5.78 7.58 -12.77
C VAL A 51 -5.57 6.20 -12.09
N ALA A 52 -4.42 5.56 -12.32
CA ALA A 52 -4.11 4.28 -11.69
C ALA A 52 -3.87 4.42 -10.18
N ASP A 53 -3.16 5.47 -9.75
CA ASP A 53 -2.90 5.73 -8.33
C ASP A 53 -4.20 6.08 -7.60
N ILE A 54 -5.03 6.93 -8.20
CA ILE A 54 -6.34 7.31 -7.65
C ILE A 54 -7.25 6.09 -7.56
N LYS A 55 -7.31 5.25 -8.60
CA LYS A 55 -8.06 3.99 -8.58
C LYS A 55 -7.59 3.08 -7.46
N GLY A 56 -6.27 2.90 -7.33
CA GLY A 56 -5.66 2.08 -6.29
C GLY A 56 -6.13 2.50 -4.90
N GLN A 57 -6.13 3.81 -4.63
CA GLN A 57 -6.59 4.34 -3.36
C GLN A 57 -8.10 4.17 -3.14
N ILE A 58 -8.92 4.39 -4.16
CA ILE A 58 -10.38 4.18 -4.08
C ILE A 58 -10.70 2.71 -3.78
N SER A 59 -10.06 1.77 -4.48
CA SER A 59 -10.23 0.34 -4.24
C SER A 59 -9.75 -0.07 -2.85
N GLN A 60 -8.65 0.50 -2.36
CA GLN A 60 -8.15 0.25 -1.02
C GLN A 60 -9.11 0.78 0.07
N SER A 61 -9.60 2.01 -0.09
CA SER A 61 -10.49 2.66 0.89
C SER A 61 -11.90 2.07 0.88
N SER A 62 -12.41 1.71 -0.30
CA SER A 62 -13.80 1.26 -0.47
C SER A 62 -13.94 -0.26 -0.36
N GLY A 63 -12.86 -1.02 -0.56
CA GLY A 63 -12.90 -2.48 -0.61
C GLY A 63 -13.89 -3.00 -1.65
N ASP A 64 -14.72 -3.97 -1.27
CA ASP A 64 -15.72 -4.59 -2.15
C ASP A 64 -17.00 -3.75 -2.36
N GLN A 65 -17.07 -2.52 -1.82
CA GLN A 65 -18.25 -1.65 -1.95
C GLN A 65 -18.39 -1.03 -3.34
N VAL A 66 -17.32 -0.98 -4.11
CA VAL A 66 -17.28 -0.45 -5.48
C VAL A 66 -16.68 -1.49 -6.41
N THR A 67 -17.29 -1.68 -7.57
CA THR A 67 -16.72 -2.57 -8.60
C THR A 67 -15.48 -1.93 -9.23
N ASP A 68 -14.66 -2.73 -9.91
CA ASP A 68 -13.48 -2.23 -10.62
C ASP A 68 -13.84 -1.13 -11.64
N GLU A 69 -14.97 -1.29 -12.33
CA GLU A 69 -15.48 -0.33 -13.31
C GLU A 69 -15.91 0.99 -12.64
N GLN A 70 -16.58 0.91 -11.48
CA GLN A 70 -16.95 2.08 -10.69
C GLN A 70 -15.69 2.80 -10.16
N ALA A 71 -14.71 2.05 -9.66
CA ALA A 71 -13.43 2.60 -9.20
C ALA A 71 -12.67 3.31 -10.34
N VAL A 72 -12.67 2.75 -11.56
CA VAL A 72 -12.09 3.41 -12.74
C VAL A 72 -12.86 4.69 -13.10
N CYS A 73 -14.19 4.67 -13.06
CA CYS A 73 -15.02 5.85 -13.34
C CYS A 73 -14.76 6.98 -12.33
N LEU A 74 -14.72 6.65 -11.04
CA LEU A 74 -14.41 7.60 -9.97
C LEU A 74 -12.99 8.17 -10.13
N ALA A 75 -12.00 7.31 -10.40
CA ALA A 75 -10.62 7.74 -10.58
C ALA A 75 -10.46 8.69 -11.76
N LYS A 76 -11.12 8.42 -12.89
CA LYS A 76 -11.15 9.34 -14.05
C LYS A 76 -11.84 10.66 -13.70
N THR A 77 -12.94 10.61 -12.96
CA THR A 77 -13.67 11.81 -12.53
C THR A 77 -12.80 12.72 -11.67
N TYR A 78 -12.05 12.17 -10.70
CA TYR A 78 -11.09 12.95 -9.92
C TYR A 78 -9.94 13.46 -10.78
N TYR A 79 -9.37 12.62 -11.64
CA TYR A 79 -8.27 13.03 -12.52
C TYR A 79 -8.67 14.14 -13.49
N GLU A 80 -9.87 14.12 -14.05
CA GLU A 80 -10.36 15.12 -15.00
C GLU A 80 -11.01 16.34 -14.32
N SER A 81 -11.12 16.33 -12.99
CA SER A 81 -11.75 17.41 -12.24
C SER A 81 -10.94 18.71 -12.21
N ASP A 82 -11.66 19.80 -11.94
CA ASP A 82 -11.09 21.12 -11.64
C ASP A 82 -10.41 21.20 -10.25
N LEU A 83 -10.27 20.08 -9.52
CA LEU A 83 -9.45 20.05 -8.31
C LEU A 83 -8.00 20.31 -8.66
N SER A 84 -7.32 21.06 -7.80
CA SER A 84 -5.88 21.24 -7.83
C SER A 84 -5.17 19.90 -7.69
N ASP A 85 -3.97 19.81 -8.26
CA ASP A 85 -3.16 18.59 -8.18
C ASP A 85 -2.83 18.24 -6.73
N GLU A 86 -2.70 19.25 -5.87
CA GLU A 86 -2.55 19.08 -4.43
C GLU A 86 -3.78 18.43 -3.79
N ALA A 87 -5.00 18.88 -4.13
CA ALA A 87 -6.22 18.26 -3.62
C ALA A 87 -6.37 16.80 -4.06
N VAL A 88 -5.99 16.48 -5.30
CA VAL A 88 -5.98 15.08 -5.78
C VAL A 88 -4.89 14.27 -5.10
N ARG A 89 -3.73 14.86 -4.84
CA ARG A 89 -2.64 14.22 -4.08
C ARG A 89 -3.06 13.88 -2.66
N LEU A 90 -3.73 14.80 -1.97
CA LEU A 90 -4.28 14.55 -0.63
C LEU A 90 -5.25 13.36 -0.63
N LEU A 91 -6.07 13.18 -1.67
CA LEU A 91 -6.97 12.02 -1.77
C LEU A 91 -6.20 10.70 -1.89
N VAL A 92 -5.09 10.68 -2.63
CA VAL A 92 -4.27 9.48 -2.86
C VAL A 92 -3.40 9.15 -1.65
N GLU A 93 -2.81 10.16 -1.04
CA GLU A 93 -1.90 10.01 0.11
C GLU A 93 -2.66 9.81 1.44
N ALA A 94 -3.93 10.19 1.53
CA ALA A 94 -4.70 10.03 2.75
C ALA A 94 -5.02 8.56 3.02
N GLU A 95 -4.54 8.06 4.17
CA GLU A 95 -4.96 6.75 4.71
C GLU A 95 -6.48 6.67 4.90
N ASP A 96 -7.12 7.82 5.20
CA ASP A 96 -8.54 7.96 5.39
C ASP A 96 -9.02 9.30 4.82
N VAL A 97 -9.72 9.23 3.68
CA VAL A 97 -10.25 10.39 2.97
C VAL A 97 -11.30 11.16 3.77
N SER A 98 -11.92 10.53 4.80
CA SER A 98 -12.88 11.19 5.68
C SER A 98 -12.22 12.18 6.66
N LYS A 99 -10.88 12.09 6.82
CA LYS A 99 -10.10 13.00 7.66
C LYS A 99 -9.63 14.26 6.93
N ILE A 100 -9.78 14.31 5.60
CA ILE A 100 -9.46 15.51 4.82
C ILE A 100 -10.51 16.56 5.14
N SER A 101 -10.11 17.63 5.81
CA SER A 101 -11.03 18.70 6.13
C SER A 101 -11.17 19.64 4.94
N PRO A 102 -12.37 20.19 4.67
CA PRO A 102 -12.54 21.21 3.62
C PRO A 102 -11.68 22.46 3.86
N GLU A 103 -11.25 22.68 5.11
CA GLU A 103 -10.33 23.74 5.54
C GLU A 103 -8.90 23.53 5.02
N ASP A 104 -8.50 22.29 4.72
CA ASP A 104 -7.20 21.94 4.15
C ASP A 104 -7.14 22.24 2.63
N LEU A 105 -8.30 22.57 2.03
CA LEU A 105 -8.47 22.81 0.60
C LEU A 105 -8.65 24.29 0.31
N SER A 106 -8.16 24.72 -0.86
CA SER A 106 -8.42 26.07 -1.35
C SER A 106 -9.91 26.32 -1.61
N GLU A 107 -10.34 27.57 -1.60
CA GLU A 107 -11.75 27.91 -1.93
C GLU A 107 -12.16 27.42 -3.32
N ALA A 108 -11.22 27.37 -4.27
CA ALA A 108 -11.43 26.83 -5.60
C ALA A 108 -11.70 25.32 -5.55
N ASP A 109 -10.90 24.58 -4.78
CA ASP A 109 -11.05 23.13 -4.61
C ASP A 109 -12.34 22.77 -3.88
N GLN A 110 -12.74 23.57 -2.89
CA GLN A 110 -14.02 23.40 -2.20
C GLN A 110 -15.22 23.62 -3.13
N LYS A 111 -15.09 24.48 -4.13
CA LYS A 111 -16.13 24.70 -5.14
C LYS A 111 -16.12 23.56 -6.17
N ALA A 112 -14.94 23.14 -6.63
CA ALA A 112 -14.78 22.03 -7.55
C ALA A 112 -15.29 20.72 -6.95
N SER A 113 -14.98 20.42 -5.69
CA SER A 113 -15.45 19.21 -5.00
C SER A 113 -16.98 19.12 -4.94
N LYS A 114 -17.67 20.24 -4.74
CA LYS A 114 -19.14 20.30 -4.80
C LYS A 114 -19.66 19.99 -6.21
N ALA A 115 -18.99 20.47 -7.25
CA ALA A 115 -19.35 20.19 -8.64
C ALA A 115 -19.11 18.72 -9.03
N LEU A 116 -18.24 18.01 -8.30
CA LEU A 116 -17.97 16.59 -8.53
C LEU A 116 -19.03 15.66 -7.96
N TYR A 117 -19.93 16.13 -7.10
CA TYR A 117 -20.95 15.26 -6.50
C TYR A 117 -21.77 14.51 -7.57
N ASP A 118 -22.33 15.23 -8.54
CA ASP A 118 -23.15 14.64 -9.60
C ASP A 118 -22.40 13.62 -10.47
N PRO A 119 -21.19 13.90 -11.02
CA PRO A 119 -20.46 12.91 -11.79
C PRO A 119 -19.99 11.71 -10.96
N LEU A 120 -19.63 11.91 -9.68
CA LEU A 120 -19.27 10.79 -8.79
C LEU A 120 -20.47 9.88 -8.51
N VAL A 121 -21.66 10.44 -8.28
CA VAL A 121 -22.89 9.66 -8.11
C VAL A 121 -23.20 8.87 -9.38
N LYS A 122 -23.03 9.47 -10.57
CA LYS A 122 -23.20 8.76 -11.85
C LYS A 122 -22.26 7.57 -12.01
N CYS A 123 -21.04 7.66 -11.48
CA CYS A 123 -20.11 6.53 -11.47
C CYS A 123 -20.55 5.39 -10.55
N LEU A 124 -21.28 5.69 -9.46
CA LEU A 124 -21.74 4.70 -8.50
C LEU A 124 -23.10 4.09 -8.86
N THR A 125 -23.90 4.80 -9.66
CA THR A 125 -25.15 4.24 -10.18
C THR A 125 -24.85 3.16 -11.22
N PRO A 126 -25.36 1.93 -11.07
CA PRO A 126 -25.28 0.95 -12.14
C PRO A 126 -25.98 1.52 -13.36
N ALA A 127 -25.35 1.43 -14.53
CA ALA A 127 -26.02 1.74 -15.79
C ALA A 127 -27.19 0.76 -15.94
N GLU A 128 -28.43 1.29 -15.95
CA GLU A 128 -29.65 0.51 -16.23
C GLU A 128 -29.62 -0.10 -17.64
#